data_AF-A0A2V9VXK9-F1
#
_entry.id   AF-A0A2V9VXK9-F1
#
_cell.length_a   1.000
_cell.length_b   1.000
_cell.length_c   1.000
_cell.angle_alpha   90.00
_cell.angle_beta   90.00
_cell.angle_gamma   90.00
#
_symmetry.space_group_name_H-M   'P 1'
#
loop_
_entity.id
_entity.type
_entity.pdbx_description
1 polymer ?
#
loop_
_entity_poly.entity_id
_entity_poly.type
_entity_poly.pdbx_seq_one_letter_code
_entity_poly.pdbx_strand_id
1 'polypeptide(L)'
;MARAAPNSDVTVEQMKARVSSASVGDRPHLCVQIAQKQLAETDKLYAAGDLEKGQAALLDVVTYCELARDYAIQSRKYQKQSEIAVRTMTRRISELMHSLGQNDQAPLKDAVDRLQRVRDDLLKAMFPKGAK
;
A
#
# COMPACT_ATOMS: atom_id res chain seq x y z
N MET A 1 6.75 41.53 -5.70
CA MET A 1 7.37 40.29 -5.15
C MET A 1 6.31 39.21 -5.14
N ALA A 2 6.38 38.23 -6.04
CA ALA A 2 5.41 37.15 -6.13
C ALA A 2 5.67 36.13 -5.01
N ARG A 3 4.68 35.94 -4.12
CA ARG A 3 4.70 34.89 -3.10
C ARG A 3 4.18 33.62 -3.75
N ALA A 4 5.08 32.76 -4.22
CA ALA A 4 4.72 31.41 -4.62
C ALA A 4 4.24 30.65 -3.37
N ALA A 5 2.97 30.27 -3.32
CA ALA A 5 2.48 29.35 -2.32
C ALA A 5 3.19 28.00 -2.51
N PRO A 6 3.76 27.38 -1.46
CA PRO A 6 4.21 26.01 -1.59
C PRO A 6 2.97 25.14 -1.79
N ASN A 7 2.90 24.43 -2.91
CA ASN A 7 1.93 23.35 -3.11
C ASN A 7 2.06 22.40 -1.90
N SER A 8 1.10 22.48 -0.99
CA SER A 8 1.03 21.66 0.22
C SER A 8 0.52 20.26 -0.11
N ASP A 9 1.14 19.61 -1.09
CA ASP A 9 1.03 18.16 -1.27
C ASP A 9 2.07 17.54 -0.34
N VAL A 10 1.61 16.98 0.78
CA VAL A 10 2.51 16.24 1.67
C VAL A 10 3.13 15.11 0.85
N THR A 11 4.45 15.14 0.71
CA THR A 11 5.17 14.17 -0.11
C THR A 11 5.11 12.79 0.54
N VAL A 12 5.30 11.74 -0.27
CA VAL A 12 5.37 10.38 0.26
C VAL A 12 6.45 10.29 1.35
N GLU A 13 7.62 10.87 1.16
CA GLU A 13 8.70 10.87 2.15
C GLU A 13 8.29 11.54 3.47
N GLN A 14 7.59 12.67 3.41
CA GLN A 14 7.05 13.34 4.59
C GLN A 14 6.00 12.48 5.29
N MET A 15 5.15 11.77 4.55
CA MET A 15 4.20 10.82 5.12
C MET A 15 4.92 9.65 5.80
N LYS A 16 5.94 9.06 5.15
CA LYS A 16 6.76 7.97 5.69
C LYS A 16 7.41 8.37 7.01
N ALA A 17 8.01 9.56 7.07
CA ALA A 17 8.63 10.10 8.29
C ALA A 17 7.62 10.29 9.43
N ARG A 18 6.35 10.59 9.11
CA ARG A 18 5.30 10.81 10.10
C ARG A 18 4.74 9.53 10.71
N VAL A 19 4.93 8.35 10.08
CA VAL A 19 4.35 7.08 10.57
C VAL A 19 4.75 6.77 12.00
N SER A 20 6.02 6.95 12.36
CA SER A 20 6.52 6.70 13.72
C SER A 20 5.95 7.69 14.75
N SER A 21 5.77 8.95 14.36
CA SER A 21 5.22 10.01 15.21
C SER A 21 3.69 10.03 15.31
N ALA A 22 2.98 9.34 14.41
CA ALA A 22 1.53 9.31 14.39
C ALA A 22 0.97 8.51 15.57
N SER A 23 -0.25 8.88 16.00
CA SER A 23 -0.99 8.14 17.02
C SER A 23 -1.18 6.69 16.57
N VAL A 24 -1.10 5.73 17.49
CA VAL A 24 -1.20 4.29 17.19
C VAL A 24 -2.47 3.96 16.40
N GLY A 25 -3.55 4.70 16.65
CA GLY A 25 -4.82 4.53 15.93
C GLY A 25 -4.80 5.04 14.48
N ASP A 26 -4.01 6.07 14.16
CA ASP A 26 -3.97 6.68 12.83
C ASP A 26 -2.93 6.05 11.90
N ARG A 27 -1.93 5.36 12.47
CA ARG A 27 -0.87 4.66 11.72
C ARG A 27 -1.40 3.75 10.60
N PRO A 28 -2.46 2.93 10.78
CA PRO A 28 -2.96 2.08 9.71
C PRO A 28 -3.44 2.89 8.51
N HIS A 29 -4.19 3.96 8.78
CA HIS A 29 -4.74 4.82 7.75
C HIS A 29 -3.64 5.57 6.99
N LEU A 30 -2.63 6.08 7.69
CA LEU A 30 -1.48 6.74 7.07
C LEU A 30 -0.67 5.78 6.19
N CYS A 31 -0.46 4.54 6.65
CA CYS A 31 0.22 3.51 5.84
C CYS A 31 -0.55 3.19 4.56
N VAL A 32 -1.89 3.08 4.62
CA VAL A 32 -2.73 2.89 3.43
C VAL A 32 -2.58 4.04 2.43
N GLN A 33 -2.57 5.29 2.90
CA GLN A 33 -2.40 6.46 2.01
C GLN A 33 -1.03 6.44 1.31
N ILE A 34 0.03 6.06 2.02
CA ILE A 34 1.38 5.91 1.44
C ILE A 34 1.36 4.82 0.36
N ALA A 35 0.80 3.65 0.65
CA ALA A 35 0.72 2.54 -0.30
C ALA A 35 -0.06 2.93 -1.56
N GLN A 36 -1.16 3.68 -1.42
CA GLN A 36 -1.94 4.19 -2.57
C GLN A 36 -1.13 5.16 -3.44
N LYS A 37 -0.41 6.11 -2.82
CA LYS A 37 0.46 7.02 -3.57
C LYS A 37 1.59 6.27 -4.29
N GLN A 38 2.18 5.27 -3.64
CA GLN A 38 3.23 4.45 -4.27
C GLN A 38 2.72 3.54 -5.37
N LEU A 39 1.47 3.07 -5.29
CA LEU A 39 0.87 2.30 -6.38
C LEU A 39 0.62 3.19 -7.60
N ALA A 40 0.13 4.42 -7.40
CA ALA A 40 -0.02 5.37 -8.50
C ALA A 40 1.32 5.70 -9.16
N GLU A 41 2.41 5.75 -8.39
CA GLU A 41 3.76 5.95 -8.93
C GLU A 41 4.29 4.70 -9.65
N THR A 42 4.03 3.52 -9.09
CA THR A 42 4.33 2.22 -9.71
C THR A 42 3.69 2.15 -11.11
N ASP A 43 2.39 2.44 -11.22
CA ASP A 43 1.68 2.44 -12.50
C ASP A 43 2.35 3.35 -13.54
N LYS A 44 2.74 4.57 -13.15
CA LYS A 44 3.42 5.52 -14.05
C LYS A 44 4.78 5.00 -14.51
N LEU A 45 5.58 4.47 -13.60
CA LEU A 45 6.94 3.99 -13.87
C LEU A 45 6.91 2.77 -14.79
N TYR A 46 6.01 1.83 -14.56
CA TYR A 46 5.83 0.69 -15.48
C TYR A 46 5.33 1.15 -16.85
N ALA A 47 4.40 2.11 -16.92
CA ALA A 47 3.95 2.68 -18.19
C ALA A 47 5.06 3.43 -18.94
N ALA A 48 6.02 4.02 -18.23
CA ALA A 48 7.19 4.68 -18.79
C ALA A 48 8.33 3.70 -19.18
N GLY A 49 8.21 2.41 -18.85
CA GLY A 49 9.26 1.41 -19.05
C GLY A 49 10.38 1.45 -18.00
N ASP A 50 10.24 2.27 -16.96
CA ASP A 50 11.19 2.39 -15.84
C ASP A 50 10.99 1.25 -14.82
N LEU A 51 11.22 0.00 -15.26
CA LEU A 51 10.90 -1.21 -14.49
C LEU A 51 11.61 -1.27 -13.12
N GLU A 52 12.88 -0.87 -13.04
CA GLU A 52 13.65 -0.90 -11.79
C GLU A 52 13.04 0.03 -10.72
N LYS A 53 12.73 1.27 -11.11
CA LYS A 53 12.07 2.23 -10.21
C LYS A 53 10.65 1.78 -9.88
N GLY A 54 9.93 1.22 -10.87
CA GLY A 54 8.61 0.66 -10.67
C GLY A 54 8.62 -0.48 -9.64
N GLN A 55 9.63 -1.36 -9.67
CA GLN A 55 9.81 -2.42 -8.68
C GLN A 55 10.10 -1.85 -7.28
N ALA A 56 10.92 -0.80 -7.16
CA ALA A 56 11.17 -0.14 -5.88
C ALA A 56 9.90 0.49 -5.30
N ALA A 57 9.10 1.17 -6.13
CA ALA A 57 7.81 1.72 -5.72
C ALA A 57 6.81 0.61 -5.33
N LEU A 58 6.79 -0.51 -6.07
CA LEU A 58 5.96 -1.67 -5.76
C LEU A 58 6.33 -2.30 -4.41
N LEU A 59 7.62 -2.40 -4.10
CA LEU A 59 8.09 -2.89 -2.81
C LEU A 59 7.59 -2.00 -1.65
N ASP A 60 7.58 -0.69 -1.84
CA ASP A 60 6.99 0.22 -0.87
C ASP A 60 5.48 -0.03 -0.71
N VAL A 61 4.72 -0.24 -1.80
CA VAL A 61 3.29 -0.58 -1.70
C VAL A 61 3.09 -1.77 -0.77
N VAL A 62 3.84 -2.85 -0.99
CA VAL A 62 3.72 -4.07 -0.18
C VAL A 62 4.11 -3.81 1.27
N THR A 63 5.24 -3.13 1.50
CA THR A 63 5.74 -2.79 2.84
C THR A 63 4.71 -2.01 3.65
N TYR A 64 4.12 -0.97 3.05
CA TYR A 64 3.13 -0.15 3.74
C TYR A 64 1.77 -0.83 3.90
N CYS A 65 1.41 -1.79 3.04
CA CYS A 65 0.24 -2.64 3.26
C CYS A 65 0.44 -3.60 4.45
N GLU A 66 1.62 -4.19 4.60
CA GLU A 66 1.96 -5.06 5.74
C GLU A 66 1.95 -4.27 7.05
N LEU A 67 2.55 -3.07 7.07
CA LEU A 67 2.49 -2.16 8.22
C LEU A 67 1.05 -1.73 8.53
N ALA A 68 0.24 -1.44 7.50
CA ALA A 68 -1.16 -1.09 7.70
C ALA A 68 -1.93 -2.24 8.36
N ARG A 69 -1.67 -3.49 7.98
CA ARG A 69 -2.24 -4.67 8.67
C ARG A 69 -1.79 -4.72 10.11
N ASP A 70 -0.48 -4.66 10.37
CA ASP A 70 0.06 -4.86 11.71
C ASP A 70 -0.49 -3.80 12.68
N TYR A 71 -0.48 -2.53 12.27
CA TYR A 71 -1.06 -1.45 13.07
C TYR A 71 -2.58 -1.57 13.20
N ALA A 72 -3.31 -2.01 12.16
CA ALA A 72 -4.76 -2.16 12.24
C ALA A 72 -5.15 -3.27 13.23
N ILE A 73 -4.42 -4.38 13.23
CA ILE A 73 -4.62 -5.49 14.16
C ILE A 73 -4.25 -5.06 15.58
N GLN A 74 -3.09 -4.41 15.76
CA GLN A 74 -2.62 -3.93 17.06
C GLN A 74 -3.57 -2.90 17.69
N SER A 75 -4.00 -1.91 16.91
CA SER A 75 -4.86 -0.83 17.38
C SER A 75 -6.34 -1.19 17.42
N ARG A 76 -6.73 -2.31 16.78
CA ARG A 76 -8.13 -2.71 16.50
C ARG A 76 -8.91 -1.63 15.73
N LYS A 77 -8.22 -0.72 15.05
CA LYS A 77 -8.83 0.35 14.23
C LYS A 77 -8.52 0.13 12.75
N TYR A 78 -9.41 0.63 11.90
CA TYR A 78 -9.25 0.64 10.45
C TYR A 78 -9.08 -0.74 9.76
N GLN A 79 -9.31 -1.87 10.44
CA GLN A 79 -9.10 -3.21 9.86
C GLN A 79 -9.87 -3.41 8.55
N LYS A 80 -11.16 -3.04 8.53
CA LYS A 80 -12.01 -3.13 7.33
C LYS A 80 -11.53 -2.19 6.22
N GLN A 81 -11.18 -0.95 6.56
CA GLN A 81 -10.70 0.04 5.60
C GLN A 81 -9.37 -0.38 4.98
N SER A 82 -8.44 -0.90 5.78
CA SER A 82 -7.17 -1.47 5.32
C SER A 82 -7.41 -2.68 4.40
N GLU A 83 -8.35 -3.57 4.74
CA GLU A 83 -8.68 -4.75 3.91
C GLU A 83 -9.19 -4.33 2.53
N ILE A 84 -10.16 -3.41 2.48
CA ILE A 84 -10.74 -2.91 1.23
C ILE A 84 -9.66 -2.23 0.37
N ALA A 85 -8.79 -1.44 0.99
CA ALA A 85 -7.71 -0.77 0.30
C ALA A 85 -6.73 -1.79 -0.29
N VAL A 86 -6.28 -2.76 0.51
CA VAL A 86 -5.38 -3.84 0.07
C VAL A 86 -5.99 -4.63 -1.08
N ARG A 87 -7.27 -5.04 -0.97
CA ARG A 87 -7.99 -5.73 -2.05
C ARG A 87 -8.00 -4.92 -3.35
N THR A 88 -8.23 -3.60 -3.25
CA THR A 88 -8.24 -2.72 -4.43
C THR A 88 -6.85 -2.63 -5.06
N MET A 89 -5.80 -2.50 -4.24
CA MET A 89 -4.41 -2.47 -4.71
C MET A 89 -3.99 -3.80 -5.35
N THR A 90 -4.37 -4.95 -4.77
CA THR A 90 -4.11 -6.27 -5.36
C THR A 90 -4.71 -6.40 -6.76
N ARG A 91 -5.97 -5.96 -6.92
CA ARG A 91 -6.63 -5.97 -8.23
C ARG A 91 -5.86 -5.12 -9.23
N ARG A 92 -5.45 -3.91 -8.83
CA ARG A 92 -4.73 -3.00 -9.71
C ARG A 92 -3.37 -3.55 -10.14
N ILE A 93 -2.61 -4.16 -9.22
CA ILE A 93 -1.32 -4.81 -9.56
C ILE A 93 -1.54 -5.98 -10.50
N SER A 94 -2.62 -6.75 -10.33
CA SER A 94 -2.98 -7.83 -11.27
C SER A 94 -3.31 -7.28 -12.66
N GLU A 95 -4.05 -6.16 -12.75
CA GLU A 95 -4.31 -5.49 -14.03
C GLU A 95 -3.00 -5.00 -14.69
N LEU A 96 -2.09 -4.41 -13.92
CA LEU A 96 -0.78 -3.97 -14.41
C LEU A 96 0.04 -5.15 -14.95
N MET A 97 0.04 -6.28 -14.25
CA MET A 97 0.74 -7.50 -14.65
C MET A 97 0.31 -8.00 -16.04
N HIS A 98 -0.96 -7.85 -16.40
CA HIS A 98 -1.46 -8.25 -17.72
C HIS A 98 -0.94 -7.36 -18.87
N SER A 99 -0.34 -6.21 -18.57
CA SER A 99 0.28 -5.34 -19.57
C SER A 99 1.76 -5.65 -19.83
N LEU A 100 2.37 -6.53 -19.03
CA LEU A 100 3.80 -6.83 -19.07
C LEU A 100 4.11 -8.19 -19.71
N GLY A 101 5.32 -8.29 -20.28
CA GLY A 101 5.88 -9.56 -20.74
C GLY A 101 6.12 -10.54 -19.58
N GLN A 102 6.08 -11.85 -19.84
CA GLN A 102 6.11 -12.88 -18.78
C GLN A 102 7.32 -12.77 -17.84
N ASN A 103 8.49 -12.39 -18.35
CA ASN A 103 9.72 -12.25 -17.56
C ASN A 103 9.63 -11.11 -16.52
N ASP A 104 8.84 -10.06 -16.82
CA ASP A 104 8.71 -8.88 -15.97
C ASP A 104 7.55 -9.01 -14.96
N GLN A 105 6.77 -10.08 -15.03
CA GLN A 105 5.62 -10.30 -14.15
C GLN A 105 6.00 -10.85 -12.77
N ALA A 106 7.19 -11.42 -12.60
CA ALA A 106 7.56 -12.11 -11.35
C ALA A 106 7.46 -11.21 -10.09
N PRO A 107 7.92 -9.94 -10.11
CA PRO A 107 7.76 -9.05 -8.96
C PRO A 107 6.29 -8.70 -8.64
N LEU A 108 5.45 -8.59 -9.67
CA LEU A 108 4.02 -8.30 -9.50
C LEU A 108 3.26 -9.50 -8.93
N LYS A 109 3.64 -10.72 -9.31
CA LYS A 109 3.09 -11.96 -8.74
C LYS A 109 3.38 -12.06 -7.24
N ASP A 110 4.64 -11.86 -6.85
CA ASP A 110 5.02 -11.87 -5.43
C ASP A 110 4.27 -10.79 -4.63
N ALA A 111 4.15 -9.58 -5.19
CA ALA A 111 3.39 -8.51 -4.56
C ALA A 111 1.90 -8.90 -4.38
N VAL A 112 1.26 -9.49 -5.39
CA VAL A 112 -0.13 -9.97 -5.29
C VAL A 112 -0.27 -11.02 -4.18
N ASP A 113 0.62 -12.01 -4.12
CA ASP A 113 0.58 -13.07 -3.11
C ASP A 113 0.76 -12.51 -1.69
N ARG A 114 1.68 -11.55 -1.52
CA ARG A 114 1.88 -10.85 -0.24
C ARG A 114 0.64 -10.06 0.18
N LEU A 115 0.03 -9.30 -0.74
CA LEU A 115 -1.18 -8.55 -0.44
C LEU A 115 -2.39 -9.45 -0.14
N GLN A 116 -2.47 -10.63 -0.76
CA GLN A 116 -3.48 -11.63 -0.39
C GLN A 116 -3.31 -12.11 1.05
N ARG A 117 -2.06 -12.40 1.50
CA ARG A 117 -1.79 -12.72 2.90
C ARG A 117 -2.20 -11.60 3.85
N VAL A 118 -1.87 -10.35 3.50
CA VAL A 118 -2.27 -9.16 4.28
C VAL A 118 -3.78 -9.09 4.45
N ARG A 119 -4.54 -9.31 3.37
CA ARG A 119 -6.01 -9.33 3.39
C ARG A 119 -6.54 -10.45 4.29
N ASP A 120 -5.99 -11.65 4.16
CA ASP A 120 -6.45 -12.81 4.92
C ASP A 120 -6.20 -12.63 6.42
N ASP A 121 -5.07 -12.02 6.82
CA ASP A 121 -4.77 -11.71 8.22
C ASP A 121 -5.74 -10.68 8.80
N LEU A 122 -6.08 -9.64 8.02
CA LEU A 122 -7.09 -8.64 8.42
C LEU A 122 -8.47 -9.28 8.59
N LEU A 123 -8.88 -10.15 7.67
CA LEU A 123 -10.14 -10.89 7.76
C LEU A 123 -10.17 -11.80 9.00
N LYS A 124 -9.11 -12.57 9.25
CA LYS A 124 -9.00 -13.42 10.46
C LYS A 124 -9.10 -12.58 11.74
N ALA A 125 -8.50 -11.40 11.77
CA ALA A 125 -8.52 -10.53 12.93
C ALA A 125 -9.88 -9.86 13.18
N MET A 126 -10.67 -9.62 12.13
CA MET A 126 -12.04 -9.11 12.22
C MET A 126 -13.05 -10.20 12.58
N PHE A 127 -12.81 -11.45 12.13
CA PHE A 127 -13.72 -12.58 12.31
C PHE A 127 -13.01 -13.77 12.97
N PRO A 128 -12.59 -13.64 14.25
CA PRO A 128 -11.94 -14.75 14.94
C PRO A 128 -12.91 -15.93 15.08
N LYS A 129 -12.47 -17.13 14.68
CA LYS A 129 -13.25 -18.36 14.86
C LYS A 129 -13.51 -18.57 16.35
N GLY A 130 -14.78 -18.50 16.76
CA GLY A 130 -15.19 -18.61 18.16
C GLY A 130 -15.91 -17.37 18.73
N ALA A 131 -16.12 -16.31 17.92
CA ALA A 131 -17.07 -15.25 18.26
C ALA A 131 -18.52 -15.78 18.18
N LYS A 132 -18.93 -16.52 19.21
CA LYS A 132 -20.33 -16.74 19.60
C LYS A 132 -20.52 -16.08 20.96
#